data_AF-A0A2G9MYY6-F1
#
_entry.id   AF-A0A2G9MYY6-F1
#
_cell.length_a   1.000
_cell.length_b   1.000
_cell.length_c   1.000
_cell.angle_alpha   90.00
_cell.angle_beta   90.00
_cell.angle_gamma   90.00
#
_symmetry.space_group_name_H-M   'P 1'
#
loop_
_entity.id
_entity.type
_entity.pdbx_description
1 polymer ?
#
loop_
_entity_poly.entity_id
_entity_poly.type
_entity_poly.pdbx_seq_one_letter_code
_entity_poly.pdbx_strand_id
1 'polypeptide(L)'
;MDIKKLQFFGLTLVLFAGAVFSATTADLTSGLSSLCTFINGVIPIIVMLMLVGAGAVYAGGQMMGAETRARANVWATSMLTGALIGIVIVAVAPGILTTMYSGGTTAWTCTSAS
;
A
#
# COMPACT_ATOMS: atom_id res chain seq x y z
N MET A 1 -16.25 1.76 -21.69
CA MET A 1 -16.39 1.04 -20.41
C MET A 1 -16.96 2.01 -19.40
N ASP A 2 -18.11 1.69 -18.80
CA ASP A 2 -18.77 2.57 -17.84
C ASP A 2 -17.86 2.81 -16.62
N ILE A 3 -17.70 4.07 -16.22
CA ILE A 3 -16.86 4.47 -15.08
C ILE A 3 -17.24 3.72 -13.79
N LYS A 4 -18.54 3.40 -13.65
CA LYS A 4 -19.07 2.59 -12.55
C LYS A 4 -18.51 1.17 -12.53
N LYS A 5 -18.27 0.56 -13.70
CA LYS A 5 -17.71 -0.79 -13.82
C LYS A 5 -16.22 -0.83 -13.44
N LEU A 6 -15.48 0.25 -13.72
CA LEU A 6 -14.08 0.37 -13.33
C LEU A 6 -13.92 0.58 -11.82
N GLN A 7 -14.77 1.40 -11.21
CA GLN A 7 -14.81 1.59 -9.76
C GLN A 7 -15.18 0.29 -9.03
N PHE A 8 -16.19 -0.43 -9.54
CA PHE A 8 -16.56 -1.73 -8.98
C PHE A 8 -15.40 -2.73 -9.05
N PHE A 9 -14.69 -2.79 -10.19
CA PHE A 9 -13.56 -3.70 -10.34
C PHE A 9 -12.42 -3.38 -9.36
N GLY A 10 -12.07 -2.10 -9.21
CA GLY A 10 -11.05 -1.67 -8.24
C GLY A 10 -11.42 -1.99 -6.80
N LEU A 11 -12.68 -1.75 -6.42
CA LEU A 11 -13.15 -2.04 -5.06
C LEU A 11 -13.24 -3.54 -4.77
N THR A 12 -13.68 -4.34 -5.75
CA THR A 12 -13.68 -5.81 -5.65
C THR A 12 -12.28 -6.37 -5.49
N LEU A 13 -11.27 -5.81 -6.19
CA LEU A 13 -9.88 -6.24 -6.06
C LEU A 13 -9.32 -5.96 -4.65
N VAL A 14 -9.64 -4.79 -4.07
CA VAL A 14 -9.27 -4.46 -2.69
C VAL A 14 -9.93 -5.42 -1.69
N LEU A 15 -11.22 -5.73 -1.86
CA LEU A 15 -11.93 -6.68 -1.01
C LEU A 15 -11.36 -8.11 -1.12
N PHE A 16 -10.99 -8.53 -2.34
CA PHE A 16 -10.40 -9.85 -2.56
C PHE A 16 -9.02 -9.99 -1.91
N ALA A 17 -8.20 -8.94 -1.96
CA ALA A 17 -6.92 -8.89 -1.25
C ALA A 17 -7.12 -9.01 0.28
N GLY A 18 -8.14 -8.34 0.83
CA GLY A 18 -8.50 -8.46 2.25
C GLY A 18 -9.00 -9.85 2.64
N ALA A 19 -9.78 -10.51 1.77
CA ALA A 19 -10.30 -11.85 2.02
C ALA A 19 -9.20 -12.93 2.03
N VAL A 20 -8.22 -12.83 1.12
CA VAL A 20 -7.07 -13.75 1.08
C VAL A 20 -6.21 -13.61 2.35
N PHE A 21 -6.03 -12.39 2.84
CA PHE A 21 -5.30 -12.13 4.08
C PHE A 21 -6.04 -12.69 5.31
N SER A 22 -7.36 -12.57 5.37
CA SER A 22 -8.15 -13.14 6.47
C SER A 22 -8.15 -14.66 6.47
N ALA A 23 -8.08 -15.32 5.31
CA ALA A 23 -8.16 -16.78 5.19
C ALA A 23 -6.90 -17.51 5.68
N THR A 24 -5.77 -16.82 5.82
CA THR A 24 -4.46 -17.42 6.15
C THR A 24 -4.12 -17.41 7.64
N THR A 25 -4.97 -16.82 8.50
CA THR A 25 -4.61 -16.57 9.91
C THR A 25 -5.56 -17.29 10.87
N ALA A 26 -5.07 -18.37 11.50
CA ALA A 26 -5.81 -19.15 12.50
C ALA A 26 -5.75 -18.54 13.91
N ASP A 27 -4.75 -17.68 14.18
CA ASP A 27 -4.55 -16.96 15.43
C ASP A 27 -4.28 -15.47 15.17
N LEU A 28 -4.93 -14.59 15.95
CA LEU A 28 -4.81 -13.12 15.82
C LEU A 28 -3.35 -12.65 15.94
N THR A 29 -2.58 -13.29 16.82
CA THR A 29 -1.16 -13.00 17.07
C THR A 29 -0.30 -13.32 15.84
N SER A 30 -0.53 -14.48 15.22
CA SER A 30 0.17 -14.91 14.01
C SER A 30 -0.20 -14.04 12.81
N GLY A 31 -1.47 -13.63 12.71
CA GLY A 31 -1.92 -12.71 11.67
C GLY A 31 -1.32 -11.31 11.77
N LEU A 32 -1.18 -10.78 12.99
CA LEU A 32 -0.49 -9.50 13.22
C LEU A 32 1.00 -9.58 12.85
N SER A 33 1.68 -10.69 13.14
CA SER A 33 3.07 -10.90 12.76
C SER A 33 3.25 -10.94 11.22
N SER A 34 2.40 -11.69 10.51
CA SER A 34 2.39 -11.72 9.05
C SER A 34 2.09 -10.35 8.44
N LEU A 35 1.19 -9.57 9.05
CA LEU A 35 0.93 -8.18 8.65
C LEU A 35 2.16 -7.29 8.84
N CYS A 36 2.87 -7.41 9.97
CA CYS A 36 4.11 -6.67 10.27
C CYS A 36 5.17 -6.93 9.20
N THR A 37 5.37 -8.20 8.82
CA THR A 37 6.31 -8.63 7.79
C THR A 37 5.89 -8.16 6.40
N PHE A 38 4.59 -8.22 6.09
CA PHE A 38 4.06 -7.69 4.82
C PHE A 38 4.25 -6.17 4.71
N ILE A 39 3.95 -5.43 5.77
CA ILE A 39 4.09 -3.96 5.82
C ILE A 39 5.56 -3.56 5.66
N ASN A 40 6.52 -4.25 6.29
CA ASN A 40 7.94 -3.90 6.19
C ASN A 40 8.64 -4.48 4.96
N GLY A 41 8.17 -5.61 4.43
CA GLY A 41 8.79 -6.26 3.27
C GLY A 41 8.25 -5.74 1.94
N VAL A 42 6.92 -5.62 1.81
CA VAL A 42 6.27 -5.42 0.51
C VAL A 42 5.94 -3.94 0.25
N ILE A 43 5.46 -3.20 1.26
CA ILE A 43 5.05 -1.79 1.07
C ILE A 43 6.21 -0.90 0.58
N PRO A 44 7.44 -0.96 1.14
CA PRO A 44 8.53 -0.10 0.68
C PRO A 44 8.90 -0.34 -0.79
N ILE A 45 8.84 -1.61 -1.24
CA ILE A 45 9.10 -1.99 -2.64
C ILE A 45 8.04 -1.35 -3.55
N ILE A 46 6.76 -1.46 -3.17
CA ILE A 46 5.65 -0.87 -3.95
C ILE A 46 5.73 0.66 -3.97
N VAL A 47 6.07 1.30 -2.84
CA VAL A 47 6.25 2.75 -2.74
C VAL A 47 7.34 3.22 -3.71
N MET A 48 8.48 2.53 -3.75
CA MET A 48 9.56 2.86 -4.68
C MET A 48 9.14 2.70 -6.14
N LEU A 49 8.42 1.63 -6.47
CA LEU A 49 7.87 1.43 -7.82
C LEU A 49 6.84 2.51 -8.20
N MET A 50 6.00 2.95 -7.27
CA MET A 50 5.03 4.02 -7.50
C MET A 50 5.69 5.39 -7.67
N LEU A 51 6.76 5.69 -6.92
CA LEU A 51 7.55 6.93 -7.09
C LEU A 51 8.22 6.98 -8.46
N VAL A 52 8.89 5.89 -8.85
CA VAL A 52 9.54 5.78 -10.17
C VAL A 52 8.51 5.84 -11.29
N GLY A 53 7.38 5.13 -11.13
CA GLY A 53 6.25 5.18 -12.06
C GLY A 53 5.65 6.58 -12.20
N ALA A 54 5.47 7.31 -11.10
CA ALA A 54 4.98 8.69 -11.12
C ALA A 54 5.94 9.62 -11.89
N GLY A 55 7.25 9.49 -11.66
CA GLY A 55 8.28 10.24 -12.39
C GLY A 55 8.27 9.93 -13.88
N ALA A 56 8.22 8.64 -14.25
CA ALA A 56 8.18 8.20 -15.64
C ALA A 56 6.89 8.65 -16.37
N VAL A 57 5.73 8.56 -15.71
CA VAL A 57 4.44 9.00 -16.27
C VAL A 57 4.37 10.52 -16.40
N TYR A 58 4.93 11.26 -15.43
CA TYR A 58 5.01 12.72 -15.53
C TYR A 58 5.90 13.16 -16.68
N ALA A 59 7.09 12.56 -16.81
CA ALA A 59 8.03 12.84 -17.90
C ALA A 59 7.47 12.40 -19.27
N GLY A 60 6.89 11.20 -19.35
CA GLY A 60 6.26 10.68 -20.55
C GLY A 60 5.02 11.48 -20.97
N GLY A 61 4.29 12.05 -20.01
CA GLY A 61 3.16 12.93 -20.25
C GLY A 61 3.52 14.25 -20.93
N GLN A 62 4.77 14.72 -20.81
CA GLN A 62 5.24 15.92 -21.52
C GLN A 62 5.51 15.66 -23.00
N MET A 63 5.75 14.40 -23.38
CA MET A 63 6.00 13.99 -24.77
C MET A 63 4.70 13.70 -25.54
N MET A 64 3.56 13.68 -24.86
CA MET A 64 2.25 13.41 -25.46
C MET A 64 1.42 14.69 -25.58
N GLY A 65 0.49 14.71 -26.56
CA GLY A 65 -0.35 15.87 -26.87
C GLY A 65 -1.23 16.35 -25.70
N ALA A 66 -1.82 17.55 -25.82
CA ALA A 66 -2.51 18.26 -24.74
C ALA A 66 -3.58 17.42 -24.00
N GLU A 67 -4.32 16.59 -24.72
CA GLU A 67 -5.33 15.66 -24.19
C GLU A 67 -4.74 14.58 -23.27
N THR A 68 -3.57 14.04 -23.64
CA THR A 68 -2.88 12.96 -22.94
C THR A 68 -1.98 13.48 -21.82
N ARG A 69 -1.42 14.68 -21.96
CA ARG A 69 -0.68 15.40 -20.91
C ARG A 69 -1.53 15.62 -19.67
N ALA A 70 -2.79 16.03 -19.85
CA ALA A 70 -3.72 16.25 -18.74
C ALA A 70 -4.01 14.94 -17.97
N ARG A 71 -4.21 13.83 -18.69
CA ARG A 71 -4.49 12.53 -18.08
C ARG A 71 -3.25 11.93 -17.40
N ALA A 72 -2.08 12.06 -18.01
CA ALA A 72 -0.82 11.59 -17.44
C ALA A 72 -0.51 12.28 -16.11
N ASN A 73 -0.78 13.59 -15.99
CA ASN A 73 -0.55 14.32 -14.74
C ASN A 73 -1.49 13.86 -13.60
N VAL A 74 -2.73 13.52 -13.93
CA VAL A 74 -3.68 12.92 -12.96
C VAL A 74 -3.17 11.55 -12.47
N TRP A 75 -2.58 10.75 -13.37
CA TRP A 75 -2.05 9.44 -12.99
C TRP A 75 -0.79 9.58 -12.12
N ALA A 76 0.13 10.47 -12.49
CA ALA A 76 1.34 10.75 -11.71
C ALA A 76 1.02 11.25 -10.30
N THR A 77 0.06 12.16 -10.15
CA THR A 77 -0.37 12.67 -8.84
C THR A 77 -1.05 11.58 -8.00
N SER A 78 -1.90 10.74 -8.61
CA SER A 78 -2.51 9.62 -7.90
C SER A 78 -1.46 8.61 -7.39
N MET A 79 -0.44 8.28 -8.20
CA MET A 79 0.67 7.43 -7.79
C MET A 79 1.51 8.05 -6.67
N LEU A 80 1.78 9.36 -6.75
CA LEU A 80 2.53 10.09 -5.72
C LEU A 80 1.78 10.14 -4.39
N THR A 81 0.46 10.38 -4.41
CA THR A 81 -0.36 10.35 -3.19
C THR A 81 -0.43 8.95 -2.57
N GLY A 82 -0.58 7.89 -3.39
CA GLY A 82 -0.53 6.51 -2.93
C GLY A 82 0.81 6.15 -2.28
N ALA A 83 1.93 6.57 -2.88
CA ALA A 83 3.26 6.40 -2.32
C ALA A 83 3.44 7.12 -0.97
N LEU A 84 2.97 8.36 -0.87
CA LEU A 84 3.01 9.13 0.39
C LEU A 84 2.20 8.44 1.49
N ILE A 85 0.99 7.97 1.20
CA ILE A 85 0.17 7.23 2.16
C ILE A 85 0.88 5.94 2.59
N GLY A 86 1.50 5.21 1.66
CA GLY A 86 2.29 4.01 1.97
C GLY A 86 3.45 4.28 2.94
N ILE A 87 4.18 5.39 2.75
CA ILE A 87 5.26 5.81 3.65
C ILE A 87 4.71 6.11 5.05
N VAL A 88 3.60 6.86 5.13
CA VAL A 88 2.95 7.17 6.41
C VAL A 88 2.50 5.90 7.13
N ILE A 89 1.94 4.93 6.41
CA ILE A 89 1.51 3.65 6.98
C ILE A 89 2.70 2.91 7.60
N VAL A 90 3.83 2.78 6.89
CA VAL A 90 5.03 2.09 7.42
C VAL A 90 5.58 2.79 8.67
N ALA A 91 5.54 4.13 8.70
CA ALA A 91 6.04 4.90 9.83
C ALA A 91 5.12 4.83 11.07
N VAL A 92 3.80 4.85 10.88
CA VAL A 92 2.81 4.98 11.97
C VAL A 92 2.28 3.63 12.46
N ALA A 93 2.15 2.64 11.58
CA ALA A 93 1.62 1.32 11.92
C ALA A 93 2.29 0.69 13.17
N PRO A 94 3.63 0.56 13.27
CA PRO A 94 4.24 -0.06 14.45
C PRO A 94 3.97 0.72 15.75
N GLY A 95 3.81 2.05 15.69
CA GLY A 95 3.46 2.87 16.86
C GLY A 95 2.04 2.62 17.36
N ILE A 96 1.09 2.43 16.44
CA ILE A 96 -0.30 2.10 16.80
C ILE A 96 -0.38 0.68 17.39
N LEU A 97 0.28 -0.29 16.77
CA LEU A 97 0.25 -1.69 17.23
C LEU A 97 0.86 -1.84 18.63
N THR A 98 1.95 -1.14 18.93
CA THR A 98 2.59 -1.18 20.27
C THR A 98 1.73 -0.52 21.35
N THR A 99 0.97 0.52 21.01
CA THR A 99 0.06 1.20 21.94
C THR A 99 -1.19 0.38 22.24
N MET A 100 -1.74 -0.33 21.25
CA MET A 100 -2.95 -1.16 21.44
C MET A 100 -2.71 -2.46 22.24
N TYR A 101 -1.47 -2.97 22.25
CA TYR A 101 -1.10 -4.23 22.93
C TYR A 101 -0.20 -4.02 24.16
N SER A 102 -0.19 -2.83 24.76
CA SER A 102 0.65 -2.51 25.92
C SER A 102 0.28 -3.34 27.17
N GLY A 103 0.84 -4.54 27.28
CA GLY A 103 0.66 -5.46 28.40
C GLY A 103 1.65 -6.63 28.45
N GLY A 104 2.63 -6.69 27.56
CA GLY A 104 3.65 -7.74 27.58
C GLY A 104 5.00 -7.22 27.12
N THR A 105 5.94 -7.13 28.06
CA THR A 105 7.37 -6.85 27.86
C THR A 105 8.06 -7.94 27.06
N THR A 106 7.75 -8.05 25.76
CA THR A 106 8.61 -8.71 24.77
C THR A 106 8.46 -7.98 23.44
N ALA A 107 9.58 -7.78 22.77
CA ALA A 107 9.73 -6.98 21.58
C ALA A 107 8.74 -7.37 20.45
N TRP A 108 7.68 -6.57 20.29
CA TRP A 108 6.97 -6.44 19.01
C TRP A 108 7.70 -5.44 18.11
N THR A 109 9.01 -5.58 18.00
CA THR A 109 9.70 -5.20 16.77
C THR A 109 9.31 -6.24 15.74
N CYS A 110 9.11 -5.90 14.46
CA CYS A 110 8.98 -6.90 13.39
C CYS A 110 10.30 -7.68 13.14
N THR A 111 11.02 -8.05 14.22
CA THR A 111 12.28 -8.75 14.34
C THR A 111 12.02 -9.98 15.21
N SER A 112 11.36 -10.98 14.63
CA SER A 112 11.52 -12.40 14.96
C SER A 112 10.68 -13.22 14.00
N ALA A 113 11.08 -13.20 12.74
CA ALA A 113 10.84 -14.30 11.80
C ALA A 113 12.10 -14.42 10.95
N SER A 114 13.18 -14.88 11.59
CA SER A 114 14.17 -15.71 10.91
C SER A 114 13.51 -17.03 10.53
#